data_AF-A0A832MJC6-F1
#
_entry.id   AF-A0A832MJC6-F1
#
_cell.length_a   1.000
_cell.length_b   1.000
_cell.length_c   1.000
_cell.angle_alpha   90.00
_cell.angle_beta   90.00
_cell.angle_gamma   90.00
#
_symmetry.space_group_name_H-M   'P 1'
#
loop_
_entity.id
_entity.type
_entity.pdbx_description
1 polymer ?
#
loop_
_entity_poly.entity_id
_entity_poly.type
_entity_poly.pdbx_seq_one_letter_code
_entity_poly.pdbx_strand_id
1 'polypeptide(L)'
;MTAAHVVLLCIASLASRCFGAGTDSSLNVRLIAGSDGAVQAQIEGKAAIPLRDFQKGAVINGVLFSTDESGQWVTLSHPNQKIRLETDGFGGFSALLEASNQFAVRLDKKLSVIDMFTPSNNTAAVKLEFHDGGRAEMEGGSRARYDVFLDQSYYVSGRGKIHTVDADGLRRDLSEFFPPMTGGPLRRVVDEKGAARWERLSPVRDVIIGGPAGGNLEIYVSTNKIWLPGKEQKRVELPHGAVIDLIKNPFNRNLDWKIPKGYFRIWLAGFDCWNAISFTEQHCSMVWDVTQGAVDLSNYTPTNIYQPNLDPLVIIARRITTCIHPQVTFQYLSIYGCNTFIGSAQGGDVEVYNPDTGRATTVSQGNRTFQRGMADGAATAPRNQLRVNWDDTSVNLSGTPGRFRVPANSRELITGENATQMEVDFGANRDITLRAIQSELGVRLEPLQDWSFNLDEGNRISFSFDVNRGVFIGTASADNSSPVPFTGPDGMLFSVEPGGIITIIPPQPGSLLWHTEGGVVFYEAEGGGGGRAAYGTATPAHIPPPSGQPPLGFWRWQPGFDPALVPPPRVPSPPVTVKGP
;
A
#
# COMPACT_ATOMS: atom_id res chain seq x y z
N MET A 1 -15.50 35.19 -71.92
CA MET A 1 -15.33 33.98 -71.10
C MET A 1 -15.15 34.42 -69.68
N THR A 2 -16.24 34.43 -68.93
CA THR A 2 -16.37 34.97 -67.58
C THR A 2 -17.45 34.15 -66.88
N ALA A 3 -17.15 33.55 -65.74
CA ALA A 3 -18.15 33.16 -64.75
C ALA A 3 -17.49 32.97 -63.39
N ALA A 4 -17.96 33.78 -62.44
CA ALA A 4 -17.70 33.74 -61.01
C ALA A 4 -19.00 33.33 -60.28
N HIS A 5 -18.88 32.99 -59.00
CA HIS A 5 -19.92 32.64 -57.99
C HIS A 5 -20.39 31.17 -58.05
N VAL A 6 -20.55 30.44 -56.93
CA VAL A 6 -21.34 30.77 -55.73
C VAL A 6 -20.75 30.13 -54.45
N VAL A 7 -20.62 30.94 -53.41
CA VAL A 7 -20.51 30.56 -51.99
C VAL A 7 -21.93 30.57 -51.41
N LEU A 8 -22.34 29.51 -50.70
CA LEU A 8 -23.58 29.53 -49.91
C LEU A 8 -23.28 29.26 -48.43
N LEU A 9 -23.28 30.35 -47.66
CA LEU A 9 -23.49 30.39 -46.21
C LEU A 9 -24.97 30.05 -45.92
N CYS A 10 -25.23 29.22 -44.92
CA CYS A 10 -26.52 29.21 -44.22
C CYS A 10 -26.27 29.53 -42.74
N ILE A 11 -26.54 30.79 -42.38
CA ILE A 11 -26.81 31.25 -41.01
C ILE A 11 -28.33 31.29 -40.87
N ALA A 12 -28.86 30.57 -39.88
CA ALA A 12 -30.16 30.86 -39.29
C ALA A 12 -30.09 30.58 -37.79
N SER A 13 -30.03 31.67 -37.01
CA SER A 13 -30.22 31.70 -35.56
C SER A 13 -31.51 32.45 -35.24
N LEU A 14 -32.30 31.94 -34.28
CA LEU A 14 -33.15 32.64 -33.28
C LEU A 14 -34.20 31.61 -32.79
N ALA A 15 -34.03 30.91 -31.67
CA ALA A 15 -34.00 31.32 -30.25
C ALA A 15 -35.37 31.76 -29.66
N SER A 16 -35.92 30.93 -28.77
CA SER A 16 -36.41 31.30 -27.42
C SER A 16 -36.91 30.02 -26.71
N ARG A 17 -36.15 29.40 -25.79
CA ARG A 17 -36.15 29.64 -24.32
C ARG A 17 -37.54 29.78 -23.70
N CYS A 18 -37.97 28.74 -22.99
CA CYS A 18 -38.74 28.84 -21.75
C CYS A 18 -38.30 27.72 -20.78
N PHE A 19 -37.59 28.15 -19.73
CA PHE A 19 -37.44 27.58 -18.38
C PHE A 19 -37.51 26.05 -18.14
N GLY A 20 -36.42 25.50 -17.59
CA GLY A 20 -36.50 24.46 -16.55
C GLY A 20 -35.81 23.12 -16.81
N ALA A 21 -34.47 23.09 -16.90
CA ALA A 21 -33.61 21.97 -16.44
C ALA A 21 -32.14 22.36 -16.70
N GLY A 22 -31.39 22.67 -15.66
CA GLY A 22 -29.93 22.72 -15.75
C GLY A 22 -29.40 21.30 -15.92
N THR A 23 -29.49 20.75 -17.12
CA THR A 23 -28.88 19.45 -17.43
C THR A 23 -27.38 19.66 -17.53
N ASP A 24 -26.65 18.96 -16.68
CA ASP A 24 -25.19 18.86 -16.62
C ASP A 24 -24.67 18.23 -17.94
N SER A 25 -24.74 18.99 -19.04
CA SER A 25 -24.51 18.47 -20.39
C SER A 25 -23.02 18.21 -20.60
N SER A 26 -22.61 16.95 -20.54
CA SER A 26 -21.27 16.51 -20.91
C SER A 26 -21.17 16.21 -22.41
N LEU A 27 -20.07 16.60 -23.03
CA LEU A 27 -19.72 16.19 -24.38
C LEU A 27 -19.17 14.76 -24.37
N ASN A 28 -19.78 13.87 -25.16
CA ASN A 28 -19.32 12.49 -25.25
C ASN A 28 -18.17 12.37 -26.27
N VAL A 29 -17.02 11.89 -25.80
CA VAL A 29 -15.83 11.58 -26.60
C VAL A 29 -15.53 10.10 -26.45
N ARG A 30 -15.37 9.38 -27.55
CA ARG A 30 -14.98 7.97 -27.56
C ARG A 30 -13.63 7.81 -28.24
N LEU A 31 -12.67 7.21 -27.55
CA LEU A 31 -11.38 6.84 -28.13
C LEU A 31 -11.40 5.38 -28.57
N ILE A 32 -10.97 5.14 -29.80
CA ILE A 32 -10.97 3.81 -30.43
C ILE A 32 -9.52 3.44 -30.69
N ALA A 33 -9.02 2.42 -29.97
CA ALA A 33 -7.68 1.89 -30.17
C ALA A 33 -7.67 0.85 -31.30
N GLY A 34 -6.86 1.12 -32.33
CA GLY A 34 -6.51 0.18 -33.39
C GLY A 34 -5.57 -0.92 -32.90
N SER A 35 -5.50 -2.03 -33.64
CA SER A 35 -4.55 -3.12 -33.37
C SER A 35 -3.09 -2.74 -33.65
N ASP A 36 -2.87 -1.71 -34.47
CA ASP A 36 -1.58 -1.13 -34.82
C ASP A 36 -1.12 -0.05 -33.82
N GLY A 37 -1.90 0.20 -32.76
CA GLY A 37 -1.66 1.26 -31.78
C GLY A 37 -2.14 2.64 -32.23
N ALA A 38 -2.69 2.78 -33.45
CA ALA A 38 -3.29 4.04 -33.86
C ALA A 38 -4.57 4.29 -33.07
N VAL A 39 -4.74 5.50 -32.54
CA VAL A 39 -5.94 5.89 -31.81
C VAL A 39 -6.79 6.81 -32.68
N GLN A 40 -8.10 6.59 -32.70
CA GLN A 40 -9.08 7.47 -33.34
C GLN A 40 -9.99 8.09 -32.29
N ALA A 41 -10.45 9.31 -32.53
CA ALA A 41 -11.43 9.98 -31.68
C ALA A 41 -12.76 10.15 -32.38
N GLN A 42 -13.84 9.79 -31.68
CA GLN A 42 -15.22 9.98 -32.09
C GLN A 42 -15.90 10.95 -31.13
N ILE A 43 -16.55 12.00 -31.63
CA ILE A 43 -17.16 13.05 -30.79
C ILE A 43 -18.64 13.13 -31.12
N GLU A 44 -19.51 13.00 -30.11
CA GLU A 44 -20.98 13.02 -30.25
C GLU A 44 -21.52 12.08 -31.35
N GLY A 45 -20.92 10.90 -31.50
CA GLY A 45 -21.36 9.91 -32.50
C GLY A 45 -21.05 10.28 -33.95
N LYS A 46 -20.27 11.34 -34.22
CA LYS A 46 -19.78 11.66 -35.58
C LYS A 46 -18.80 10.60 -36.08
N ALA A 47 -18.26 10.73 -37.29
CA ALA A 47 -17.24 9.80 -37.79
C ALA A 47 -15.98 9.85 -36.91
N ALA A 48 -15.34 8.70 -36.69
CA ALA A 48 -14.07 8.61 -35.97
C ALA A 48 -12.95 9.21 -36.82
N ILE A 49 -12.09 10.01 -36.20
CA ILE A 49 -11.00 10.72 -36.88
C ILE A 49 -9.66 10.22 -36.31
N PRO A 50 -8.69 9.79 -37.15
CA PRO A 50 -7.39 9.33 -36.67
C PRO A 50 -6.63 10.45 -35.97
N LEU A 51 -6.11 10.17 -34.76
CA LEU A 51 -5.41 11.19 -33.98
C LEU A 51 -4.07 11.60 -34.58
N ARG A 52 -3.43 10.71 -35.34
CA ARG A 52 -2.17 10.98 -36.06
C ARG A 52 -2.30 12.08 -37.12
N ASP A 53 -3.52 12.34 -37.59
CA ASP A 53 -3.79 13.35 -38.61
C ASP A 53 -3.94 14.75 -37.99
N PHE A 54 -3.91 14.86 -36.65
CA PHE A 54 -3.97 16.15 -35.96
C PHE A 54 -2.61 16.78 -35.83
N GLN A 55 -2.52 18.05 -36.23
CA GLN A 55 -1.46 18.92 -35.76
C GLN A 55 -1.60 19.09 -34.24
N LYS A 56 -0.46 19.19 -33.53
CA LYS A 56 -0.42 19.37 -32.08
C LYS A 56 -1.33 20.54 -31.67
N GLY A 57 -2.36 20.26 -30.86
CA GLY A 57 -3.34 21.25 -30.42
C GLY A 57 -4.57 21.40 -31.32
N ALA A 58 -4.94 20.36 -32.09
CA ALA A 58 -6.16 20.39 -32.88
C ALA A 58 -7.42 20.56 -32.01
N VAL A 59 -8.34 21.39 -32.49
CA VAL A 59 -9.63 21.63 -31.83
C VAL A 59 -10.75 21.07 -32.69
N ILE A 60 -11.53 20.15 -32.15
CA ILE A 60 -12.62 19.46 -32.87
C ILE A 60 -13.88 19.53 -32.01
N ASN A 61 -14.92 20.18 -32.52
CA ASN A 61 -16.14 20.46 -31.76
C ASN A 61 -15.84 21.07 -30.37
N GLY A 62 -14.82 21.94 -30.28
CA GLY A 62 -14.39 22.58 -29.03
C GLY A 62 -13.46 21.76 -28.14
N VAL A 63 -13.29 20.45 -28.41
CA VAL A 63 -12.33 19.61 -27.68
C VAL A 63 -10.93 19.85 -28.23
N LEU A 64 -10.02 20.25 -27.35
CA LEU A 64 -8.60 20.35 -27.63
C LEU A 64 -7.96 18.98 -27.45
N PHE A 65 -7.39 18.45 -28.53
CA PHE A 65 -6.55 17.26 -28.51
C PHE A 65 -5.08 17.66 -28.68
N SER A 66 -4.22 17.08 -27.86
CA SER A 66 -2.78 17.13 -28.07
C SER A 66 -2.18 15.74 -27.88
N THR A 67 -1.15 15.45 -28.66
CA THR A 67 -0.35 14.25 -28.53
C THR A 67 1.06 14.60 -28.07
N ASP A 68 1.71 13.66 -27.39
CA ASP A 68 3.14 13.74 -27.11
C ASP A 68 3.96 13.48 -28.39
N GLU A 69 5.28 13.62 -28.30
CA GLU A 69 6.18 13.40 -29.45
C GLU A 69 6.13 11.96 -29.96
N SER A 70 5.81 11.00 -29.09
CA SER A 70 5.64 9.59 -29.47
C SER A 70 4.30 9.31 -30.15
N GLY A 71 3.32 10.22 -30.04
CA GLY A 71 1.95 10.02 -30.51
C GLY A 71 1.15 9.00 -29.71
N GLN A 72 1.71 8.44 -28.63
CA GLN A 72 1.06 7.39 -27.83
C GLN A 72 0.14 7.97 -26.76
N TRP A 73 0.48 9.14 -26.23
CA TRP A 73 -0.34 9.82 -25.23
C TRP A 73 -1.28 10.80 -25.90
N VAL A 74 -2.54 10.75 -25.52
CA VAL A 74 -3.60 11.64 -25.99
C VAL A 74 -4.08 12.44 -24.80
N THR A 75 -3.85 13.75 -24.84
CA THR A 75 -4.40 14.69 -23.86
C THR A 75 -5.63 15.35 -24.44
N LEU A 76 -6.73 15.32 -23.70
CA LEU A 76 -7.98 15.98 -24.04
C LEU A 76 -8.36 17.03 -22.99
N SER A 77 -8.97 18.12 -23.46
CA SER A 77 -9.57 19.15 -22.62
C SER A 77 -10.65 19.91 -23.38
N HIS A 78 -11.56 20.56 -22.64
CA HIS A 78 -12.54 21.48 -23.22
C HIS A 78 -12.67 22.70 -22.32
N PRO A 79 -12.59 23.94 -22.84
CA PRO A 79 -12.55 25.14 -21.99
C PRO A 79 -13.84 25.32 -21.18
N ASN A 80 -15.00 25.02 -21.77
CA ASN A 80 -16.30 25.45 -21.23
C ASN A 80 -17.31 24.32 -20.96
N GLN A 81 -16.95 23.05 -21.14
CA GLN A 81 -17.89 21.92 -21.05
C GLN A 81 -17.17 20.73 -20.42
N LYS A 82 -17.94 19.88 -19.73
CA LYS A 82 -17.46 18.59 -19.24
C LYS A 82 -17.27 17.64 -20.41
N ILE A 83 -16.28 16.75 -20.31
CA ILE A 83 -16.10 15.65 -21.26
C ILE A 83 -16.40 14.34 -20.55
N ARG A 84 -17.31 13.53 -21.10
CA ARG A 84 -17.39 12.10 -20.78
C ARG A 84 -16.59 11.34 -21.83
N LEU A 85 -15.46 10.80 -21.41
CA LEU A 85 -14.60 9.95 -22.20
C LEU A 85 -15.02 8.48 -22.04
N GLU A 86 -15.20 7.80 -23.16
CA GLU A 86 -15.34 6.35 -23.26
C GLU A 86 -14.20 5.78 -24.10
N THR A 87 -13.90 4.50 -23.92
CA THR A 87 -12.90 3.80 -24.73
C THR A 87 -13.48 2.54 -25.35
N ASP A 88 -13.13 2.27 -26.61
CA ASP A 88 -13.47 1.01 -27.26
C ASP A 88 -12.35 -0.03 -27.05
N GLY A 89 -12.75 -1.28 -26.82
CA GLY A 89 -11.83 -2.38 -26.48
C GLY A 89 -11.48 -2.50 -24.98
N PHE A 90 -12.00 -1.63 -24.12
CA PHE A 90 -11.80 -1.68 -22.67
C PHE A 90 -13.16 -1.62 -21.97
N GLY A 91 -13.80 -2.78 -21.83
CA GLY A 91 -15.18 -2.91 -21.38
C GLY A 91 -15.51 -2.05 -20.17
N GLY A 92 -16.53 -1.20 -20.33
CA GLY A 92 -17.17 -0.38 -19.29
C GLY A 92 -16.27 0.64 -18.57
N PHE A 93 -15.10 0.97 -19.13
CA PHE A 93 -14.32 2.11 -18.66
C PHE A 93 -14.94 3.43 -19.15
N SER A 94 -15.14 4.38 -18.25
CA SER A 94 -15.39 5.77 -18.63
C SER A 94 -14.70 6.74 -17.68
N ALA A 95 -14.43 7.95 -18.17
CA ALA A 95 -13.89 9.04 -17.38
C ALA A 95 -14.71 10.31 -17.57
N LEU A 96 -15.03 11.01 -16.48
CA LEU A 96 -15.67 12.31 -16.49
C LEU A 96 -14.66 13.38 -16.10
N LEU A 97 -14.42 14.28 -17.05
CA LEU A 97 -13.52 15.42 -16.92
C LEU A 97 -14.34 16.71 -16.82
N GLU A 98 -14.10 17.49 -15.78
CA GLU A 98 -14.72 18.81 -15.60
C GLU A 98 -14.17 19.83 -16.61
N ALA A 99 -14.93 20.89 -16.89
CA ALA A 99 -14.50 21.95 -17.82
C ALA A 99 -13.15 22.56 -17.40
N SER A 100 -12.34 22.99 -18.37
CA SER A 100 -11.00 23.56 -18.17
C SER A 100 -9.96 22.63 -17.51
N ASN A 101 -10.28 21.36 -17.25
CA ASN A 101 -9.33 20.37 -16.79
C ASN A 101 -8.78 19.56 -17.98
N GLN A 102 -7.70 18.83 -17.75
CA GLN A 102 -7.03 18.01 -18.75
C GLN A 102 -6.97 16.55 -18.30
N PHE A 103 -7.07 15.62 -19.25
CA PHE A 103 -6.86 14.20 -18.99
C PHE A 103 -6.02 13.59 -20.10
N ALA A 104 -4.91 12.96 -19.73
CA ALA A 104 -4.01 12.29 -20.65
C ALA A 104 -4.16 10.77 -20.52
N VAL A 105 -4.34 10.10 -21.65
CA VAL A 105 -4.50 8.64 -21.70
C VAL A 105 -3.62 8.03 -22.78
N ARG A 106 -3.13 6.82 -22.51
CA ARG A 106 -2.44 5.96 -23.47
C ARG A 106 -3.15 4.61 -23.50
N LEU A 107 -3.60 4.19 -24.68
CA LEU A 107 -4.34 2.95 -24.88
C LEU A 107 -3.44 1.90 -25.53
N ASP A 108 -3.15 0.82 -24.82
CA ASP A 108 -2.50 -0.37 -25.40
C ASP A 108 -3.52 -1.51 -25.50
N LYS A 109 -4.13 -1.66 -26.68
CA LYS A 109 -5.12 -2.71 -26.94
C LYS A 109 -4.51 -4.11 -26.92
N LYS A 110 -3.25 -4.26 -27.34
CA LYS A 110 -2.56 -5.56 -27.36
C LYS A 110 -2.37 -6.08 -25.94
N LEU A 111 -1.99 -5.19 -25.03
CA LEU A 111 -1.88 -5.51 -23.62
C LEU A 111 -3.20 -5.35 -22.87
N SER A 112 -4.24 -4.76 -23.45
CA SER A 112 -5.48 -4.40 -22.74
C SER A 112 -5.19 -3.58 -21.48
N VAL A 113 -4.35 -2.54 -21.65
CA VAL A 113 -3.99 -1.56 -20.61
C VAL A 113 -4.38 -0.13 -21.01
N ILE A 114 -4.88 0.65 -20.05
CA ILE A 114 -5.02 2.11 -20.12
C ILE A 114 -4.06 2.73 -19.10
N ASP A 115 -3.07 3.49 -19.55
CA ASP A 115 -2.31 4.37 -18.67
C ASP A 115 -2.93 5.76 -18.67
N MET A 116 -3.00 6.37 -17.50
CA MET A 116 -3.75 7.60 -17.23
C MET A 116 -2.87 8.60 -16.48
N PHE A 117 -2.97 9.87 -16.85
CA PHE A 117 -2.29 10.96 -16.17
C PHE A 117 -3.20 12.19 -16.10
N THR A 118 -3.18 12.83 -14.94
CA THR A 118 -3.87 14.09 -14.67
C THR A 118 -2.84 15.18 -14.43
N PRO A 119 -2.78 16.24 -15.26
CA PRO A 119 -1.85 17.35 -15.04
C PRO A 119 -2.06 18.04 -13.69
N SER A 120 -0.98 18.56 -13.11
CA SER A 120 -1.00 19.20 -11.77
C SER A 120 -1.77 20.52 -11.72
N ASN A 121 -2.05 21.13 -12.86
CA ASN A 121 -2.87 22.34 -12.97
C ASN A 121 -4.38 22.05 -13.02
N ASN A 122 -4.81 20.80 -12.93
CA ASN A 122 -6.22 20.47 -12.78
C ASN A 122 -6.75 20.98 -11.44
N THR A 123 -7.91 21.64 -11.49
CA THR A 123 -8.61 22.20 -10.31
C THR A 123 -9.70 21.27 -9.79
N ALA A 124 -10.07 20.24 -10.55
CA ALA A 124 -11.02 19.21 -10.15
C ALA A 124 -10.46 17.81 -10.48
N ALA A 125 -10.87 16.82 -9.69
CA ALA A 125 -10.51 15.43 -9.94
C ALA A 125 -11.19 14.87 -11.19
N VAL A 126 -10.48 14.02 -11.92
CA VAL A 126 -11.07 13.21 -13.01
C VAL A 126 -11.74 12.00 -12.39
N LYS A 127 -13.03 11.82 -12.64
CA LYS A 127 -13.80 10.69 -12.10
C LYS A 127 -13.76 9.54 -13.08
N LEU A 128 -13.34 8.36 -12.63
CA LEU A 128 -13.31 7.13 -13.40
C LEU A 128 -14.43 6.20 -12.95
N GLU A 129 -15.08 5.53 -13.90
CA GLU A 129 -16.07 4.49 -13.67
C GLU A 129 -15.60 3.20 -14.36
N PHE A 130 -15.72 2.07 -13.66
CA PHE A 130 -15.36 0.74 -14.15
C PHE A 130 -16.60 -0.12 -14.38
N HIS A 131 -16.47 -1.18 -15.17
CA HIS A 131 -17.61 -1.95 -15.67
C HIS A 131 -18.42 -2.69 -14.59
N ASP A 132 -17.83 -2.95 -13.43
CA ASP A 132 -18.49 -3.61 -12.31
C ASP A 132 -19.11 -2.63 -11.29
N GLY A 133 -19.04 -1.33 -11.58
CA GLY A 133 -19.53 -0.26 -10.70
C GLY A 133 -18.47 0.32 -9.78
N GLY A 134 -17.24 -0.18 -9.79
CA GLY A 134 -16.11 0.47 -9.12
C GLY A 134 -15.86 1.87 -9.67
N ARG A 135 -15.26 2.74 -8.86
CA ARG A 135 -14.97 4.13 -9.20
C ARG A 135 -13.65 4.62 -8.64
N ALA A 136 -13.07 5.63 -9.28
CA ALA A 136 -11.89 6.33 -8.80
C ALA A 136 -11.99 7.84 -9.03
N GLU A 137 -11.33 8.64 -8.21
CA GLU A 137 -11.18 10.09 -8.38
C GLU A 137 -9.68 10.39 -8.40
N MET A 138 -9.18 10.89 -9.53
CA MET A 138 -7.77 11.25 -9.72
C MET A 138 -7.58 12.76 -9.65
N GLU A 139 -6.94 13.27 -8.59
CA GLU A 139 -6.60 14.70 -8.50
C GLU A 139 -5.37 15.06 -9.33
N GLY A 140 -5.16 16.36 -9.59
CA GLY A 140 -4.03 16.87 -10.36
C GLY A 140 -2.67 16.35 -9.90
N GLY A 141 -1.85 15.93 -10.86
CA GLY A 141 -0.52 15.33 -10.65
C GLY A 141 -0.52 13.81 -10.53
N SER A 142 -1.70 13.18 -10.50
CA SER A 142 -1.83 11.73 -10.28
C SER A 142 -1.66 10.92 -11.56
N ARG A 143 -1.15 9.69 -11.41
CA ARG A 143 -0.96 8.70 -12.49
C ARG A 143 -1.58 7.38 -12.10
N ALA A 144 -2.27 6.74 -13.02
CA ALA A 144 -2.90 5.45 -12.77
C ALA A 144 -2.79 4.51 -13.97
N ARG A 145 -2.88 3.21 -13.73
CA ARG A 145 -3.01 2.17 -14.76
C ARG A 145 -4.24 1.35 -14.49
N TYR A 146 -5.07 1.17 -15.51
CA TYR A 146 -6.19 0.23 -15.54
C TYR A 146 -5.83 -0.92 -16.47
N ASP A 147 -5.83 -2.13 -15.94
CA ASP A 147 -5.33 -3.32 -16.63
C ASP A 147 -6.43 -4.40 -16.62
N VAL A 148 -6.96 -4.74 -17.81
CA VAL A 148 -8.13 -5.62 -17.98
C VAL A 148 -7.72 -6.97 -18.53
N PHE A 149 -8.29 -8.03 -17.97
CA PHE A 149 -8.04 -9.42 -18.34
C PHE A 149 -9.14 -9.99 -19.25
N LEU A 150 -8.88 -11.14 -19.87
CA LEU A 150 -9.82 -11.76 -20.82
C LEU A 150 -11.16 -12.13 -20.16
N ASP A 151 -11.14 -12.49 -18.87
CA ASP A 151 -12.32 -12.78 -18.07
C ASP A 151 -13.02 -11.53 -17.51
N GLN A 152 -12.61 -10.34 -17.98
CA GLN A 152 -13.06 -9.03 -17.51
C GLN A 152 -12.68 -8.71 -16.06
N SER A 153 -11.90 -9.54 -15.36
CA SER A 153 -11.27 -9.07 -14.12
C SER A 153 -10.28 -7.95 -14.44
N TYR A 154 -9.97 -7.09 -13.46
CA TYR A 154 -9.06 -5.98 -13.66
C TYR A 154 -8.37 -5.55 -12.37
N TYR A 155 -7.28 -4.80 -12.51
CA TYR A 155 -6.74 -4.02 -11.41
C TYR A 155 -6.53 -2.55 -11.80
N VAL A 156 -6.58 -1.67 -10.80
CA VAL A 156 -6.24 -0.26 -10.89
C VAL A 156 -5.17 0.05 -9.85
N SER A 157 -4.02 0.48 -10.32
CA SER A 157 -2.91 0.95 -9.51
C SER A 157 -2.64 2.42 -9.83
N GLY A 158 -1.93 3.11 -8.95
CA GLY A 158 -1.52 4.46 -9.25
C GLY A 158 -0.68 5.09 -8.15
N ARG A 159 -0.19 6.29 -8.47
CA ARG A 159 0.60 7.16 -7.60
C ARG A 159 -0.01 8.55 -7.60
N GLY A 160 0.05 9.22 -6.45
CA GLY A 160 -0.54 10.53 -6.23
C GLY A 160 -1.82 10.44 -5.44
N LYS A 161 -2.70 11.42 -5.61
CA LYS A 161 -3.95 11.52 -4.85
C LYS A 161 -5.07 10.87 -5.65
N ILE A 162 -5.22 9.56 -5.44
CA ILE A 162 -6.21 8.75 -6.13
C ILE A 162 -7.08 8.04 -5.10
N HIS A 163 -8.33 8.48 -5.01
CA HIS A 163 -9.31 7.91 -4.10
C HIS A 163 -10.16 6.91 -4.86
N THR A 164 -10.30 5.69 -4.36
CA THR A 164 -11.08 4.64 -5.03
C THR A 164 -12.17 4.09 -4.13
N VAL A 165 -13.23 3.62 -4.77
CA VAL A 165 -14.27 2.81 -4.15
C VAL A 165 -14.49 1.61 -5.04
N ASP A 166 -14.26 0.41 -4.51
CA ASP A 166 -14.54 -0.81 -5.27
C ASP A 166 -16.05 -1.03 -5.45
N ALA A 167 -16.41 -2.00 -6.28
CA ALA A 167 -17.81 -2.32 -6.56
C ALA A 167 -18.58 -2.85 -5.33
N ASP A 168 -17.88 -3.21 -4.25
CA ASP A 168 -18.46 -3.64 -2.98
C ASP A 168 -18.59 -2.46 -1.98
N GLY A 169 -18.18 -1.25 -2.38
CA GLY A 169 -18.29 -0.03 -1.60
C GLY A 169 -17.11 0.25 -0.68
N LEU A 170 -16.06 -0.56 -0.70
CA LEU A 170 -14.87 -0.36 0.12
C LEU A 170 -14.01 0.76 -0.44
N ARG A 171 -13.71 1.75 0.40
CA ARG A 171 -12.85 2.88 0.05
C ARG A 171 -11.39 2.50 0.22
N ARG A 172 -10.55 2.88 -0.73
CA ARG A 172 -9.10 2.72 -0.68
C ARG A 172 -8.42 3.87 -1.41
N ASP A 173 -7.32 4.35 -0.86
CA ASP A 173 -6.45 5.28 -1.57
C ASP A 173 -5.36 4.47 -2.28
N LEU A 174 -5.10 4.79 -3.55
CA LEU A 174 -4.01 4.14 -4.29
C LEU A 174 -2.71 4.88 -4.03
N SER A 175 -1.66 4.11 -3.82
CA SER A 175 -0.28 4.60 -3.72
C SER A 175 0.66 3.52 -4.25
N GLU A 176 1.86 3.94 -4.61
CA GLU A 176 3.02 3.10 -4.85
C GLU A 176 3.37 2.16 -3.68
N PHE A 177 2.81 2.35 -2.49
CA PHE A 177 3.04 1.47 -1.33
C PHE A 177 1.94 0.44 -1.10
N PHE A 178 0.81 0.52 -1.81
CA PHE A 178 -0.33 -0.36 -1.57
C PHE A 178 -0.60 -1.27 -2.75
N PRO A 179 -1.09 -2.50 -2.50
CA PRO A 179 -1.65 -3.33 -3.56
C PRO A 179 -2.75 -2.57 -4.32
N PRO A 180 -2.89 -2.80 -5.63
CA PRO A 180 -3.90 -2.11 -6.43
C PRO A 180 -5.32 -2.46 -5.97
N MET A 181 -6.27 -1.59 -6.32
CA MET A 181 -7.68 -1.97 -6.29
C MET A 181 -7.91 -3.03 -7.35
N THR A 182 -8.64 -4.09 -7.02
CA THR A 182 -9.02 -5.15 -7.96
C THR A 182 -10.54 -5.15 -8.13
N GLY A 183 -11.02 -5.45 -9.33
CA GLY A 183 -12.44 -5.67 -9.59
C GLY A 183 -12.67 -6.69 -10.69
N GLY A 184 -13.94 -6.90 -11.03
CA GLY A 184 -14.35 -7.89 -12.03
C GLY A 184 -15.79 -8.35 -11.86
N PRO A 185 -16.30 -9.16 -12.80
CA PRO A 185 -17.66 -9.66 -12.75
C PRO A 185 -17.86 -10.66 -11.60
N LEU A 186 -19.10 -10.75 -11.13
CA LEU A 186 -19.51 -11.78 -10.18
C LEU A 186 -19.65 -13.13 -10.89
N ARG A 187 -19.12 -14.18 -10.26
CA ARG A 187 -19.28 -15.57 -10.67
C ARG A 187 -19.96 -16.36 -9.57
N ARG A 188 -20.87 -17.24 -9.96
CA ARG A 188 -21.48 -18.20 -9.04
C ARG A 188 -20.50 -19.33 -8.76
N VAL A 189 -20.25 -19.60 -7.49
CA VAL A 189 -19.45 -20.73 -7.00
C VAL A 189 -20.25 -21.57 -6.02
N VAL A 190 -19.77 -22.79 -5.78
CA VAL A 190 -20.34 -23.70 -4.80
C VAL A 190 -19.29 -23.90 -3.73
N ASP A 191 -19.62 -23.60 -2.48
CA ASP A 191 -18.69 -23.79 -1.36
C ASP A 191 -18.52 -25.28 -1.01
N GLU A 192 -17.60 -25.58 -0.08
CA GLU A 192 -17.33 -26.95 0.37
C GLU A 192 -18.56 -27.67 0.96
N LYS A 193 -19.59 -26.90 1.37
CA LYS A 193 -20.84 -27.43 1.93
C LYS A 193 -21.93 -27.58 0.87
N GLY A 194 -21.63 -27.33 -0.41
CA GLY A 194 -22.59 -27.41 -1.51
C GLY A 194 -23.49 -26.17 -1.67
N ALA A 195 -23.27 -25.10 -0.88
CA ALA A 195 -24.08 -23.89 -0.97
C ALA A 195 -23.60 -22.99 -2.11
N ALA A 196 -24.55 -22.51 -2.93
CA ALA A 196 -24.27 -21.54 -3.97
C ALA A 196 -23.92 -20.19 -3.35
N ARG A 197 -22.75 -19.66 -3.68
CA ARG A 197 -22.27 -18.32 -3.33
C ARG A 197 -21.92 -17.54 -4.58
N TRP A 198 -21.86 -16.22 -4.45
CA TRP A 198 -21.29 -15.35 -5.46
C TRP A 198 -19.92 -14.89 -4.97
N GLU A 199 -18.92 -14.97 -5.84
CA GLU A 199 -17.61 -14.41 -5.63
C GLU A 199 -17.26 -13.48 -6.78
N ARG A 200 -16.46 -12.45 -6.51
CA ARG A 200 -15.93 -11.57 -7.55
C ARG A 200 -14.71 -12.23 -8.19
N LEU A 201 -14.64 -12.22 -9.52
CA LEU A 201 -13.42 -12.64 -10.20
C LEU A 201 -12.29 -11.68 -9.85
N SER A 202 -11.13 -12.23 -9.49
CA SER A 202 -9.93 -11.48 -9.16
C SER A 202 -8.86 -11.72 -10.21
N PRO A 203 -8.09 -10.70 -10.62
CA PRO A 203 -6.97 -10.86 -11.54
C PRO A 203 -5.72 -11.46 -10.87
N VAL A 204 -5.64 -11.47 -9.53
CA VAL A 204 -4.43 -11.85 -8.80
C VAL A 204 -4.16 -13.34 -8.94
N ARG A 205 -2.92 -13.71 -9.26
CA ARG A 205 -2.49 -15.11 -9.36
C ARG A 205 -1.26 -15.36 -8.50
N ASP A 206 -1.29 -16.46 -7.77
CA ASP A 206 -0.18 -16.84 -6.91
C ASP A 206 0.89 -17.59 -7.70
N VAL A 207 2.14 -17.26 -7.43
CA VAL A 207 3.33 -17.99 -7.85
C VAL A 207 4.07 -18.45 -6.60
N ILE A 208 4.06 -19.76 -6.37
CA ILE A 208 4.72 -20.38 -5.22
C ILE A 208 6.01 -20.99 -5.68
N ILE A 209 7.12 -20.60 -5.08
CA ILE A 209 8.44 -21.14 -5.42
C ILE A 209 8.90 -22.01 -4.26
N GLY A 210 9.08 -23.30 -4.53
CA GLY A 210 9.64 -24.28 -3.61
C GLY A 210 10.97 -24.83 -4.10
N GLY A 211 11.68 -25.49 -3.19
CA GLY A 211 13.00 -26.06 -3.43
C GLY A 211 14.15 -25.07 -3.18
N PRO A 212 15.40 -25.56 -3.15
CA PRO A 212 16.57 -24.73 -2.91
C PRO A 212 16.93 -23.90 -4.16
N ALA A 213 17.33 -22.64 -3.99
CA ALA A 213 17.73 -21.74 -5.09
C ALA A 213 18.74 -22.39 -6.07
N GLY A 214 19.68 -23.18 -5.53
CA GLY A 214 20.69 -23.91 -6.33
C GLY A 214 20.21 -25.22 -6.99
N GLY A 215 19.07 -25.79 -6.59
CA GLY A 215 18.57 -27.09 -7.07
C GLY A 215 17.31 -26.99 -7.92
N ASN A 216 16.68 -28.11 -8.28
CA ASN A 216 15.46 -28.06 -9.09
C ASN A 216 14.36 -27.25 -8.37
N LEU A 217 13.82 -26.25 -9.06
CA LEU A 217 12.75 -25.43 -8.52
C LEU A 217 11.41 -26.09 -8.83
N GLU A 218 10.58 -26.15 -7.80
CA GLU A 218 9.18 -26.54 -7.90
C GLU A 218 8.35 -25.27 -7.86
N ILE A 219 7.79 -24.87 -9.01
CA ILE A 219 7.04 -23.62 -9.11
C ILE A 219 5.58 -23.94 -9.36
N TYR A 220 4.70 -23.40 -8.52
CA TYR A 220 3.26 -23.46 -8.74
C TYR A 220 2.77 -22.11 -9.22
N VAL A 221 2.25 -22.05 -10.45
CA VAL A 221 1.56 -20.86 -10.96
C VAL A 221 0.07 -21.15 -10.94
N SER A 222 -0.64 -20.52 -10.00
CA SER A 222 -2.02 -20.88 -9.63
C SER A 222 -2.12 -22.36 -9.25
N THR A 223 -2.82 -23.19 -10.04
CA THR A 223 -2.96 -24.64 -9.83
C THR A 223 -1.92 -25.46 -10.60
N ASN A 224 -1.12 -24.83 -11.47
CA ASN A 224 -0.19 -25.54 -12.34
C ASN A 224 1.15 -25.74 -11.66
N LYS A 225 1.52 -27.00 -11.41
CA LYS A 225 2.86 -27.37 -10.98
C LYS A 225 3.81 -27.42 -12.18
N ILE A 226 4.94 -26.75 -12.05
CA ILE A 226 5.97 -26.62 -13.07
C ILE A 226 7.30 -27.02 -12.44
N TRP A 227 8.03 -27.85 -13.16
CA TRP A 227 9.42 -28.14 -12.86
C TRP A 227 10.29 -27.24 -13.73
N LEU A 228 11.12 -26.42 -13.10
CA LEU A 228 12.05 -25.55 -13.79
C LEU A 228 13.49 -26.05 -13.58
N PRO A 229 14.02 -26.89 -14.48
CA PRO A 229 15.41 -27.30 -14.41
C PRO A 229 16.34 -26.09 -14.69
N GLY A 230 17.61 -26.20 -14.28
CA GLY A 230 18.57 -25.12 -14.49
C GLY A 230 18.73 -24.78 -15.98
N LYS A 231 18.82 -23.48 -16.32
CA LYS A 231 19.01 -22.92 -17.67
C LYS A 231 17.78 -22.88 -18.58
N GLU A 232 16.63 -23.37 -18.13
CA GLU A 232 15.42 -23.33 -18.96
C GLU A 232 14.58 -22.08 -18.67
N GLN A 233 14.02 -21.54 -19.75
CA GLN A 233 12.94 -20.56 -19.70
C GLN A 233 11.61 -21.29 -19.83
N LYS A 234 10.66 -20.98 -18.96
CA LYS A 234 9.30 -21.47 -19.05
C LYS A 234 8.31 -20.33 -19.11
N ARG A 235 7.52 -20.29 -20.18
CA ARG A 235 6.37 -19.40 -20.31
C ARG A 235 5.11 -20.11 -19.82
N VAL A 236 4.35 -19.42 -18.98
CA VAL A 236 3.09 -19.89 -18.41
C VAL A 236 2.00 -18.90 -18.79
N GLU A 237 1.02 -19.37 -19.54
CA GLU A 237 -0.14 -18.57 -19.96
C GLU A 237 -1.39 -19.13 -19.29
N LEU A 238 -2.11 -18.28 -18.57
CA LEU A 238 -3.29 -18.65 -17.80
C LEU A 238 -4.58 -18.34 -18.58
N PRO A 239 -5.70 -19.03 -18.32
CA PRO A 239 -6.92 -18.90 -19.13
C PRO A 239 -7.52 -17.48 -19.23
N HIS A 240 -7.27 -16.64 -18.23
CA HIS A 240 -7.72 -15.24 -18.19
C HIS A 240 -6.74 -14.27 -18.88
N GLY A 241 -5.68 -14.78 -19.52
CA GLY A 241 -4.73 -14.00 -20.32
C GLY A 241 -3.49 -13.51 -19.57
N ALA A 242 -3.35 -13.78 -18.27
CA ALA A 242 -2.09 -13.50 -17.57
C ALA A 242 -0.98 -14.44 -18.04
N VAL A 243 0.22 -13.89 -18.18
CA VAL A 243 1.42 -14.54 -18.69
C VAL A 243 2.60 -14.20 -17.79
N ILE A 244 3.34 -15.22 -17.39
CA ILE A 244 4.63 -15.08 -16.72
C ILE A 244 5.69 -15.93 -17.43
N ASP A 245 6.81 -15.30 -17.75
CA ASP A 245 8.01 -15.97 -18.25
C ASP A 245 8.95 -16.14 -17.05
N LEU A 246 9.34 -17.38 -16.74
CA LEU A 246 10.22 -17.76 -15.63
C LEU A 246 11.54 -18.28 -16.19
N ILE A 247 12.68 -17.79 -15.69
CA ILE A 247 14.01 -18.20 -16.16
C ILE A 247 14.87 -18.51 -14.94
N LYS A 248 15.41 -19.73 -14.85
CA LYS A 248 16.37 -20.07 -13.81
C LYS A 248 17.79 -19.86 -14.29
N ASN A 249 18.46 -18.86 -13.73
CA ASN A 249 19.85 -18.58 -14.08
C ASN A 249 20.80 -19.60 -13.41
N PRO A 250 21.60 -20.34 -14.21
CA PRO A 250 22.46 -21.39 -13.69
C PRO A 250 23.68 -20.90 -12.90
N PHE A 251 24.10 -19.64 -13.09
CA PHE A 251 25.39 -19.15 -12.60
C PHE A 251 25.26 -18.52 -11.22
N ASN A 252 24.20 -17.75 -11.00
CA ASN A 252 23.97 -16.99 -9.77
C ASN A 252 22.84 -17.58 -8.90
N ARG A 253 22.18 -18.66 -9.36
CA ARG A 253 21.04 -19.31 -8.69
C ARG A 253 19.79 -18.42 -8.61
N ASN A 254 19.73 -17.36 -9.42
CA ASN A 254 18.58 -16.47 -9.46
C ASN A 254 17.40 -17.13 -10.18
N LEU A 255 16.20 -16.79 -9.72
CA LEU A 255 15.00 -16.92 -10.53
C LEU A 255 14.66 -15.54 -11.10
N ASP A 256 14.75 -15.41 -12.41
CA ASP A 256 14.29 -14.23 -13.14
C ASP A 256 12.84 -14.47 -13.58
N TRP A 257 12.02 -13.42 -13.53
CA TRP A 257 10.70 -13.45 -14.14
C TRP A 257 10.38 -12.17 -14.89
N LYS A 258 9.67 -12.34 -16.00
CA LYS A 258 9.08 -11.25 -16.77
C LYS A 258 7.58 -11.48 -16.84
N ILE A 259 6.81 -10.41 -16.71
CA ILE A 259 5.35 -10.46 -16.76
C ILE A 259 4.89 -9.69 -17.98
N PRO A 260 4.78 -10.33 -19.17
CA PRO A 260 4.22 -9.66 -20.33
C PRO A 260 2.83 -9.08 -20.08
N LYS A 261 2.02 -9.75 -19.24
CA LYS A 261 0.66 -9.35 -18.85
C LYS A 261 0.30 -10.06 -17.55
N GLY A 262 -0.12 -9.37 -16.49
CA GLY A 262 -0.49 -10.06 -15.26
C GLY A 262 -0.45 -9.23 -13.99
N TYR A 263 -1.11 -9.74 -12.96
CA TYR A 263 -0.89 -9.37 -11.57
C TYR A 263 -0.57 -10.65 -10.80
N PHE A 264 0.72 -10.84 -10.51
CA PHE A 264 1.21 -12.02 -9.80
C PHE A 264 1.66 -11.67 -8.39
N ARG A 265 1.26 -12.49 -7.41
CA ARG A 265 1.81 -12.51 -6.05
C ARG A 265 2.77 -13.68 -5.94
N ILE A 266 4.03 -13.39 -5.71
CA ILE A 266 5.15 -14.32 -5.75
C ILE A 266 5.63 -14.53 -4.32
N TRP A 267 5.64 -15.77 -3.84
CA TRP A 267 6.13 -16.09 -2.51
C TRP A 267 7.04 -17.33 -2.52
N LEU A 268 7.83 -17.46 -1.47
CA LEU A 268 8.75 -18.57 -1.25
C LEU A 268 8.12 -19.56 -0.24
N ALA A 269 8.08 -20.84 -0.60
CA ALA A 269 7.60 -21.88 0.31
C ALA A 269 8.49 -21.96 1.55
N GLY A 270 7.88 -21.97 2.74
CA GLY A 270 8.60 -21.96 4.01
C GLY A 270 9.07 -20.58 4.46
N PHE A 271 8.65 -19.50 3.78
CA PHE A 271 9.05 -18.14 4.11
C PHE A 271 7.86 -17.18 4.12
N ASP A 272 7.03 -17.28 5.17
CA ASP A 272 5.73 -16.62 5.27
C ASP A 272 5.79 -15.10 5.47
N CYS A 273 6.97 -14.59 5.84
CA CYS A 273 7.17 -13.18 6.17
C CYS A 273 7.34 -12.29 4.94
N TRP A 274 7.45 -12.86 3.73
CA TRP A 274 7.82 -12.13 2.53
C TRP A 274 7.01 -12.60 1.34
N ASN A 275 6.52 -11.66 0.54
CA ASN A 275 6.05 -11.92 -0.81
C ASN A 275 6.28 -10.69 -1.68
N ALA A 276 6.46 -10.89 -2.98
CA ALA A 276 6.50 -9.82 -3.96
C ALA A 276 5.18 -9.79 -4.74
N ILE A 277 4.75 -8.59 -5.10
CA ILE A 277 3.71 -8.34 -6.09
C ILE A 277 4.40 -7.78 -7.31
N SER A 278 4.10 -8.37 -8.46
CA SER A 278 4.60 -7.91 -9.74
C SER A 278 3.48 -7.78 -10.77
N PHE A 279 3.60 -6.76 -11.62
CA PHE A 279 2.57 -6.31 -12.55
C PHE A 279 2.98 -6.47 -14.02
N THR A 280 2.03 -6.22 -14.92
CA THR A 280 2.24 -6.17 -16.38
C THR A 280 3.44 -5.29 -16.75
N GLU A 281 4.26 -5.82 -17.66
CA GLU A 281 5.52 -5.29 -18.18
C GLU A 281 6.71 -5.30 -17.22
N GLN A 282 6.57 -5.82 -15.99
CA GLN A 282 7.68 -5.88 -15.05
C GLN A 282 8.65 -7.03 -15.31
N HIS A 283 9.90 -6.80 -14.93
CA HIS A 283 10.99 -7.76 -15.00
C HIS A 283 11.81 -7.71 -13.71
N CYS A 284 11.87 -8.82 -12.97
CA CYS A 284 12.61 -8.89 -11.72
C CYS A 284 13.44 -10.18 -11.63
N SER A 285 14.35 -10.19 -10.67
CA SER A 285 15.23 -11.33 -10.38
C SER A 285 15.36 -11.50 -8.89
N MET A 286 15.26 -12.74 -8.42
CA MET A 286 15.30 -13.05 -6.99
C MET A 286 16.34 -14.10 -6.67
N VAL A 287 17.06 -13.88 -5.57
CA VAL A 287 17.91 -14.86 -4.89
C VAL A 287 17.42 -15.01 -3.47
N TRP A 288 17.50 -16.21 -2.91
CA TRP A 288 17.11 -16.44 -1.53
C TRP A 288 17.96 -17.49 -0.84
N ASP A 289 18.03 -17.38 0.48
CA ASP A 289 18.52 -18.40 1.39
C ASP A 289 17.50 -18.59 2.52
N VAL A 290 16.72 -19.66 2.43
CA VAL A 290 15.68 -19.98 3.44
C VAL A 290 16.30 -20.26 4.81
N THR A 291 17.54 -20.76 4.87
CA THR A 291 18.24 -21.07 6.12
C THR A 291 18.58 -19.81 6.89
N GLN A 292 19.01 -18.78 6.16
CA GLN A 292 19.30 -17.46 6.73
C GLN A 292 18.06 -16.58 6.83
N GLY A 293 16.95 -16.97 6.19
CA GLY A 293 15.78 -16.12 6.05
C GLY A 293 16.07 -14.86 5.22
N ALA A 294 16.87 -15.01 4.17
CA ALA A 294 17.33 -13.91 3.33
C ALA A 294 16.71 -13.95 1.93
N VAL A 295 16.34 -12.80 1.39
CA VAL A 295 15.85 -12.63 0.01
C VAL A 295 16.38 -11.34 -0.59
N ASP A 296 17.01 -11.44 -1.74
CA ASP A 296 17.43 -10.31 -2.56
C ASP A 296 16.52 -10.23 -3.78
N LEU A 297 15.85 -9.11 -3.99
CA LEU A 297 14.98 -8.85 -5.14
C LEU A 297 15.51 -7.65 -5.94
N SER A 298 15.90 -7.91 -7.18
CA SER A 298 16.37 -6.92 -8.14
C SER A 298 15.26 -6.58 -9.13
N ASN A 299 15.00 -5.30 -9.35
CA ASN A 299 14.08 -4.82 -10.38
C ASN A 299 14.85 -4.46 -11.66
N TYR A 300 14.70 -5.25 -12.71
CA TYR A 300 15.29 -5.00 -14.04
C TYR A 300 14.30 -4.36 -15.02
N THR A 301 13.15 -3.90 -14.54
CA THR A 301 12.18 -3.16 -15.36
C THR A 301 12.87 -1.90 -15.93
N PRO A 302 12.78 -1.63 -17.24
CA PRO A 302 13.32 -0.40 -17.81
C PRO A 302 12.66 0.84 -17.21
N THR A 303 13.41 1.93 -17.06
CA THR A 303 12.84 3.22 -16.64
C THR A 303 11.95 3.78 -17.74
N ASN A 304 10.68 4.03 -17.43
CA ASN A 304 9.75 4.76 -18.27
C ASN A 304 8.93 5.72 -17.41
N ILE A 305 9.29 7.01 -17.42
CA ILE A 305 8.68 8.03 -16.56
C ILE A 305 7.15 8.15 -16.70
N TYR A 306 6.56 7.60 -17.77
CA TYR A 306 5.14 7.63 -18.04
C TYR A 306 4.39 6.37 -17.59
N GLN A 307 5.08 5.29 -17.21
CA GLN A 307 4.45 4.08 -16.69
C GLN A 307 4.28 4.19 -15.16
N PRO A 308 3.07 4.04 -14.63
CA PRO A 308 2.81 4.18 -13.19
C PRO A 308 3.22 2.96 -12.36
N ASN A 309 3.49 1.80 -12.98
CA ASN A 309 3.74 0.52 -12.31
C ASN A 309 5.12 -0.06 -12.64
N LEU A 310 6.18 0.72 -12.50
CA LEU A 310 7.53 0.20 -12.73
C LEU A 310 8.08 -0.59 -11.55
N ASP A 311 7.49 -0.39 -10.38
CA ASP A 311 8.04 -0.87 -9.13
C ASP A 311 7.29 -2.14 -8.68
N PRO A 312 7.94 -3.30 -8.51
CA PRO A 312 7.36 -4.40 -7.76
C PRO A 312 7.23 -4.00 -6.29
N LEU A 313 6.17 -4.49 -5.64
CA LEU A 313 5.94 -4.27 -4.21
C LEU A 313 6.37 -5.49 -3.43
N VAL A 314 7.24 -5.32 -2.44
CA VAL A 314 7.52 -6.38 -1.47
C VAL A 314 6.67 -6.15 -0.24
N ILE A 315 5.89 -7.16 0.14
CA ILE A 315 5.12 -7.17 1.38
C ILE A 315 5.89 -8.00 2.41
N ILE A 316 6.31 -7.34 3.47
CA ILE A 316 7.02 -7.89 4.61
C ILE A 316 6.05 -7.99 5.79
N ALA A 317 6.08 -9.11 6.52
CA ALA A 317 5.22 -9.35 7.68
C ALA A 317 3.71 -9.16 7.39
N ARG A 318 3.30 -9.41 6.15
CA ARG A 318 1.93 -9.21 5.63
C ARG A 318 1.42 -7.76 5.69
N ARG A 319 2.27 -6.79 6.00
CA ARG A 319 1.81 -5.43 6.30
C ARG A 319 2.75 -4.34 5.80
N ILE A 320 4.04 -4.49 6.03
CA ILE A 320 5.03 -3.48 5.67
C ILE A 320 5.28 -3.60 4.18
N THR A 321 5.32 -2.50 3.47
CA THR A 321 5.46 -2.52 2.03
C THR A 321 6.71 -1.80 1.59
N THR A 322 7.38 -2.36 0.61
CA THR A 322 8.62 -1.83 0.07
C THR A 322 8.47 -1.71 -1.43
N CYS A 323 8.68 -0.51 -1.96
CA CYS A 323 8.59 -0.20 -3.39
C CYS A 323 10.00 -0.23 -4.00
N ILE A 324 10.28 -1.15 -4.93
CA ILE A 324 11.64 -1.32 -5.49
C ILE A 324 11.75 -0.65 -6.84
N HIS A 325 12.48 0.46 -6.91
CA HIS A 325 12.63 1.20 -8.16
C HIS A 325 13.38 0.44 -9.26
N PRO A 326 13.16 0.78 -10.55
CA PRO A 326 13.96 0.28 -11.66
C PRO A 326 15.46 0.33 -11.39
N GLN A 327 16.16 -0.75 -11.72
CA GLN A 327 17.60 -0.92 -11.54
C GLN A 327 18.07 -0.95 -10.08
N VAL A 328 17.15 -1.11 -9.13
CA VAL A 328 17.45 -1.21 -7.70
C VAL A 328 17.28 -2.66 -7.23
N THR A 329 18.13 -3.07 -6.30
CA THR A 329 18.04 -4.34 -5.58
C THR A 329 17.71 -4.06 -4.12
N PHE A 330 16.65 -4.66 -3.61
CA PHE A 330 16.32 -4.65 -2.19
C PHE A 330 16.71 -5.99 -1.56
N GLN A 331 17.49 -5.93 -0.49
CA GLN A 331 17.97 -7.07 0.27
C GLN A 331 17.22 -7.13 1.60
N TYR A 332 16.63 -8.29 1.88
CA TYR A 332 15.85 -8.58 3.07
C TYR A 332 16.50 -9.71 3.86
N LEU A 333 16.63 -9.54 5.17
CA LEU A 333 17.07 -10.60 6.08
C LEU A 333 16.18 -10.62 7.33
N SER A 334 15.47 -11.72 7.55
CA SER A 334 14.70 -11.95 8.78
C SER A 334 15.63 -12.24 9.96
N ILE A 335 15.48 -11.52 11.07
CA ILE A 335 16.26 -11.77 12.31
C ILE A 335 15.44 -12.56 13.33
N TYR A 336 14.25 -12.05 13.68
CA TYR A 336 13.40 -12.62 14.73
C TYR A 336 11.94 -12.63 14.29
N GLY A 337 11.51 -13.78 13.75
CA GLY A 337 10.20 -13.94 13.14
C GLY A 337 9.93 -12.92 12.03
N CYS A 338 8.65 -12.70 11.70
CA CYS A 338 8.29 -11.69 10.69
C CYS A 338 8.42 -10.25 11.20
N ASN A 339 8.68 -10.04 12.49
CA ASN A 339 8.60 -8.71 13.11
C ASN A 339 9.91 -7.93 13.08
N THR A 340 11.07 -8.60 12.98
CA THR A 340 12.36 -7.90 12.97
C THR A 340 13.17 -8.35 11.76
N PHE A 341 13.59 -7.39 10.94
CA PHE A 341 14.36 -7.67 9.73
C PHE A 341 15.43 -6.61 9.48
N ILE A 342 16.41 -6.95 8.65
CA ILE A 342 17.36 -6.00 8.08
C ILE A 342 16.95 -5.75 6.62
N GLY A 343 16.86 -4.47 6.25
CA GLY A 343 16.74 -4.03 4.86
C GLY A 343 18.03 -3.34 4.41
N SER A 344 18.44 -3.58 3.18
CA SER A 344 19.52 -2.84 2.50
C SER A 344 19.15 -2.65 1.03
N ALA A 345 19.60 -1.57 0.40
CA ALA A 345 19.35 -1.30 -1.01
C ALA A 345 20.67 -1.13 -1.79
N GLN A 346 20.71 -1.62 -3.03
CA GLN A 346 21.83 -1.45 -3.95
C GLN A 346 21.34 -0.92 -5.30
N GLY A 347 22.12 -0.08 -5.97
CA GLY A 347 21.75 0.55 -7.25
C GLY A 347 20.86 1.79 -7.14
N GLY A 348 20.30 2.05 -5.95
CA GLY A 348 19.49 3.23 -5.65
C GLY A 348 18.84 3.10 -4.28
N ASP A 349 18.04 4.09 -3.91
CA ASP A 349 17.28 4.07 -2.67
C ASP A 349 15.96 3.32 -2.84
N VAL A 350 15.47 2.76 -1.73
CA VAL A 350 14.20 2.05 -1.61
C VAL A 350 13.41 2.65 -0.46
N GLU A 351 12.10 2.77 -0.59
CA GLU A 351 11.24 3.24 0.48
C GLU A 351 10.51 2.06 1.14
N VAL A 352 10.68 1.93 2.46
CA VAL A 352 9.97 0.97 3.31
C VAL A 352 8.85 1.70 4.03
N TYR A 353 7.62 1.45 3.64
CA TYR A 353 6.42 2.07 4.18
C TYR A 353 5.79 1.23 5.29
N ASN A 354 5.54 1.87 6.41
CA ASN A 354 4.82 1.30 7.53
C ASN A 354 3.38 1.85 7.58
N PRO A 355 2.36 1.04 7.23
CA PRO A 355 0.97 1.50 7.30
C PRO A 355 0.45 1.72 8.73
N ASP A 356 1.12 1.23 9.77
CA ASP A 356 0.77 1.61 11.17
C ASP A 356 1.00 3.08 11.44
N THR A 357 2.11 3.60 10.95
CA THR A 357 2.58 4.95 11.28
C THR A 357 2.38 5.94 10.14
N GLY A 358 1.99 5.45 8.96
CA GLY A 358 1.89 6.24 7.73
C GLY A 358 3.24 6.77 7.25
N ARG A 359 4.37 6.25 7.78
CA ARG A 359 5.72 6.76 7.46
C ARG A 359 6.43 5.83 6.48
N ALA A 360 7.05 6.44 5.47
CA ALA A 360 8.04 5.79 4.62
C ALA A 360 9.45 6.07 5.16
N THR A 361 10.28 5.03 5.20
CA THR A 361 11.69 5.14 5.58
C THR A 361 12.57 4.77 4.39
N THR A 362 13.44 5.70 3.99
CA THR A 362 14.43 5.44 2.96
C THR A 362 15.50 4.46 3.44
N VAL A 363 15.75 3.45 2.63
CA VAL A 363 16.81 2.46 2.75
C VAL A 363 17.75 2.66 1.58
N SER A 364 18.98 3.04 1.88
CA SER A 364 20.06 3.21 0.91
C SER A 364 21.03 2.03 0.98
N GLN A 365 22.23 2.18 0.40
CA GLN A 365 23.34 1.26 0.65
C GLN A 365 23.68 1.22 2.15
N GLY A 366 23.60 0.02 2.72
CA GLY A 366 23.86 -0.22 4.13
C GLY A 366 22.71 -0.94 4.83
N ASN A 367 23.05 -1.75 5.83
CA ASN A 367 22.08 -2.50 6.60
C ASN A 367 21.32 -1.56 7.55
N ARG A 368 20.00 -1.55 7.43
CA ARG A 368 19.09 -0.87 8.35
C ARG A 368 18.19 -1.90 9.01
N THR A 369 18.24 -1.97 10.34
CA THR A 369 17.33 -2.84 11.09
C THR A 369 15.97 -2.20 11.18
N PHE A 370 14.93 -3.01 11.05
CA PHE A 370 13.55 -2.65 11.21
C PHE A 370 12.92 -3.54 12.26
N GLN A 371 12.18 -2.92 13.18
CA GLN A 371 11.32 -3.60 14.13
C GLN A 371 9.88 -3.18 13.86
N ARG A 372 9.07 -4.12 13.40
CA ARG A 372 7.66 -3.94 13.01
C ARG A 372 7.46 -2.80 12.00
N GLY A 373 8.40 -2.68 11.05
CA GLY A 373 8.37 -1.69 9.98
C GLY A 373 8.88 -0.31 10.37
N MET A 374 9.11 -0.07 11.66
CA MET A 374 9.86 1.11 12.09
C MET A 374 11.33 0.78 11.91
N ALA A 375 12.05 1.62 11.17
CA ALA A 375 13.50 1.56 11.24
C ALA A 375 13.89 1.74 12.69
N ASP A 376 14.70 0.81 13.18
CA ASP A 376 15.49 1.05 14.38
C ASP A 376 16.28 2.32 14.02
N GLY A 377 15.86 3.45 14.61
CA GLY A 377 16.60 4.69 14.48
C GLY A 377 18.01 4.30 14.82
N ALA A 378 18.98 4.59 13.94
CA ALA A 378 20.37 4.23 14.12
C ALA A 378 20.65 4.27 15.61
N ALA A 379 21.07 3.15 16.21
CA ALA A 379 21.19 2.95 17.66
C ALA A 379 22.20 3.91 18.34
N THR A 380 22.45 5.06 17.72
CA THR A 380 23.37 6.15 17.98
C THR A 380 22.69 7.49 18.19
N ALA A 381 21.38 7.67 17.98
CA ALA A 381 20.67 8.79 18.61
C ALA A 381 20.18 8.31 19.98
N PRO A 382 20.84 8.70 21.10
CA PRO A 382 20.35 8.35 22.43
C PRO A 382 18.95 8.95 22.60
N ARG A 383 17.92 8.12 22.43
CA ARG A 383 16.57 8.52 22.83
C ARG A 383 16.58 8.78 24.32
N ASN A 384 15.99 9.88 24.73
CA ASN A 384 15.84 10.20 26.14
C ASN A 384 14.80 9.26 26.73
N GLN A 385 15.30 8.18 27.34
CA GLN A 385 14.45 7.19 27.99
C GLN A 385 14.12 7.67 29.39
N LEU A 386 12.83 7.83 29.65
CA LEU A 386 12.26 8.24 30.93
C LEU A 386 11.46 7.08 31.51
N ARG A 387 11.71 6.78 32.78
CA ARG A 387 10.84 5.96 33.61
C ARG A 387 10.02 6.90 34.46
N VAL A 388 8.70 6.74 34.38
CA VAL A 388 7.74 7.53 35.13
C VAL A 388 7.15 6.63 36.19
N ASN A 389 7.33 7.03 37.44
CA ASN A 389 6.68 6.45 38.60
C ASN A 389 6.00 7.59 39.35
N TRP A 390 4.83 7.38 39.92
CA TRP A 390 4.14 8.43 40.66
C TRP A 390 3.35 7.86 41.82
N ASP A 391 3.19 8.72 42.82
CA ASP A 391 2.35 8.50 43.98
C ASP A 391 1.35 9.66 44.10
N ASP A 392 0.59 9.67 45.20
CA ASP A 392 -0.41 10.70 45.48
C ASP A 392 0.16 12.12 45.66
N THR A 393 1.49 12.25 45.81
CA THR A 393 2.15 13.48 46.22
C THR A 393 3.19 13.98 45.22
N SER A 394 3.70 13.10 44.34
CA SER A 394 4.71 13.47 43.35
C SER A 394 4.81 12.48 42.18
N VAL A 395 5.28 13.00 41.05
CA VAL A 395 5.79 12.22 39.92
C VAL A 395 7.32 12.17 40.02
N ASN A 396 7.86 10.96 40.05
CA ASN A 396 9.28 10.67 40.00
C ASN A 396 9.66 10.25 38.57
N LEU A 397 10.56 11.01 37.97
CA LEU A 397 11.08 10.79 36.63
C LEU A 397 12.52 10.35 36.75
N SER A 398 12.89 9.24 36.11
CA SER A 398 14.28 8.76 36.13
C SER A 398 14.71 8.22 34.77
N GLY A 399 15.93 8.52 34.36
CA GLY A 399 16.50 8.03 33.10
C GLY A 399 17.40 9.08 32.45
N THR A 400 17.48 9.10 31.12
CA THR A 400 18.13 10.19 30.40
C THR A 400 17.04 11.22 30.11
N PRO A 401 17.08 12.41 30.75
CA PRO A 401 18.31 13.15 31.02
C PRO A 401 18.62 13.43 32.51
N GLY A 402 18.06 12.68 33.46
CA GLY A 402 18.34 12.85 34.87
C GLY A 402 17.29 12.21 35.78
N ARG A 403 17.31 12.60 37.06
CA ARG A 403 16.30 12.24 38.05
C ARG A 403 15.61 13.49 38.54
N PHE A 404 14.30 13.54 38.39
CA PHE A 404 13.48 14.70 38.74
C PHE A 404 12.29 14.26 39.58
N ARG A 405 11.83 15.16 40.45
CA ARG A 405 10.62 14.97 41.25
C ARG A 405 9.72 16.17 41.05
N VAL A 406 8.51 15.94 40.55
CA VAL A 406 7.51 16.96 40.29
C VAL A 406 6.40 16.82 41.34
N PRO A 407 6.24 17.78 42.27
CA PRO A 407 5.19 17.74 43.28
C PRO A 407 3.76 17.72 42.69
N ALA A 408 2.78 17.22 43.44
CA ALA A 408 1.37 17.35 43.08
C ALA A 408 0.95 18.83 42.99
N ASN A 409 0.05 19.13 42.05
CA ASN A 409 -0.40 20.48 41.71
C ASN A 409 0.73 21.40 41.26
N SER A 410 1.71 20.86 40.53
CA SER A 410 2.83 21.65 40.03
C SER A 410 3.16 21.34 38.58
N ARG A 411 3.76 22.32 37.92
CA ARG A 411 4.21 22.24 36.54
C ARG A 411 5.68 22.61 36.49
N GLU A 412 6.48 21.71 35.98
CA GLU A 412 7.93 21.85 35.95
C GLU A 412 8.45 21.72 34.51
N LEU A 413 9.33 22.63 34.12
CA LEU A 413 10.11 22.53 32.88
C LEU A 413 11.44 21.88 33.21
N ILE A 414 11.63 20.67 32.72
CA ILE A 414 12.82 19.88 32.96
C ILE A 414 13.76 20.00 31.77
N THR A 415 14.96 20.51 32.04
CA THR A 415 16.05 20.59 31.07
C THR A 415 17.10 19.53 31.36
N GLY A 416 17.42 18.74 30.36
CA GLY A 416 18.32 17.62 30.40
C GLY A 416 19.72 17.87 29.88
N GLU A 417 20.64 16.93 30.15
CA GLU A 417 22.05 16.98 29.71
C GLU A 417 22.23 17.01 28.18
N ASN A 418 21.25 16.54 27.40
CA ASN A 418 21.30 16.46 25.92
C ASN A 418 20.48 17.55 25.21
N ALA A 419 20.34 18.74 25.82
CA ALA A 419 19.41 19.79 25.35
C ALA A 419 17.94 19.32 25.24
N THR A 420 17.61 18.21 25.90
CA THR A 420 16.25 17.73 26.06
C THR A 420 15.48 18.72 26.91
N GLN A 421 14.33 19.16 26.43
CA GLN A 421 13.39 19.93 27.24
C GLN A 421 12.06 19.19 27.26
N MET A 422 11.54 18.97 28.45
CA MET A 422 10.22 18.42 28.63
C MET A 422 9.46 19.20 29.69
N GLU A 423 8.17 19.35 29.49
CA GLU A 423 7.27 19.91 30.49
C GLU A 423 6.46 18.78 31.10
N VAL A 424 6.40 18.77 32.43
CA VAL A 424 5.63 17.80 33.21
C VAL A 424 4.68 18.61 34.09
N ASP A 425 3.39 18.38 33.91
CA ASP A 425 2.33 18.95 34.72
C ASP A 425 1.66 17.84 35.53
N PHE A 426 1.68 17.93 36.86
CA PHE A 426 0.98 17.02 37.74
C PHE A 426 -0.22 17.73 38.34
N GLY A 427 -1.38 17.57 37.70
CA GLY A 427 -2.61 18.29 38.00
C GLY A 427 -3.29 17.86 39.29
N ALA A 428 -4.28 18.66 39.71
CA ALA A 428 -5.05 18.42 40.94
C ALA A 428 -5.87 17.14 40.93
N ASN A 429 -6.24 16.66 39.74
CA ASN A 429 -7.00 15.43 39.57
C ASN A 429 -6.09 14.20 39.44
N ARG A 430 -4.80 14.34 39.78
CA ARG A 430 -3.76 13.32 39.63
C ARG A 430 -3.51 12.90 38.18
N ASP A 431 -3.87 13.78 37.24
CA ASP A 431 -3.52 13.67 35.84
C ASP A 431 -2.09 14.16 35.63
N ILE A 432 -1.30 13.37 34.91
CA ILE A 432 0.09 13.67 34.58
C ILE A 432 0.12 14.00 33.09
N THR A 433 0.53 15.22 32.76
CA THR A 433 0.71 15.64 31.37
C THR A 433 2.19 15.74 31.07
N LEU A 434 2.63 15.01 30.05
CA LEU A 434 3.98 15.09 29.51
C LEU A 434 3.95 15.77 28.15
N ARG A 435 4.86 16.72 27.94
CA ARG A 435 5.10 17.36 26.65
C ARG A 435 6.58 17.31 26.30
N ALA A 436 6.90 16.76 25.13
CA ALA A 436 8.24 16.86 24.57
C ALA A 436 8.39 18.25 23.94
N ILE A 437 9.29 19.08 24.46
CA ILE A 437 9.53 20.44 23.94
C ILE A 437 10.69 20.44 22.96
N GLN A 438 11.79 19.76 23.33
CA GLN A 438 13.00 19.67 22.54
C GLN A 438 13.51 18.24 22.63
N SER A 439 13.64 17.56 21.48
CA SER A 439 13.91 16.12 21.29
C SER A 439 12.73 15.16 21.60
N GLU A 440 12.74 14.00 20.93
CA GLU A 440 11.81 12.90 21.18
C GLU A 440 12.05 12.24 22.55
N LEU A 441 10.97 11.80 23.20
CA LEU A 441 11.00 11.11 24.49
C LEU A 441 10.48 9.68 24.38
N GLY A 442 11.23 8.72 24.90
CA GLY A 442 10.74 7.36 25.13
C GLY A 442 10.33 7.21 26.58
N VAL A 443 9.04 6.97 26.87
CA VAL A 443 8.49 6.95 28.22
C VAL A 443 8.09 5.53 28.60
N ARG A 444 8.64 4.98 29.68
CA ARG A 444 8.22 3.73 30.31
C ARG A 444 7.41 4.03 31.56
N LEU A 445 6.24 3.43 31.66
CA LEU A 445 5.31 3.63 32.78
C LEU A 445 5.57 2.54 33.83
N GLU A 446 6.13 2.87 34.99
CA GLU A 446 6.40 1.85 36.01
C GLU A 446 5.16 1.12 36.54
N PRO A 447 4.00 1.79 36.75
CA PRO A 447 2.77 1.10 37.17
C PRO A 447 2.24 0.10 36.13
N LEU A 448 2.65 0.24 34.85
CA LEU A 448 2.30 -0.67 33.77
C LEU A 448 3.55 -1.43 33.32
N GLN A 449 3.79 -2.58 33.92
CA GLN A 449 4.96 -3.40 33.60
C GLN A 449 5.10 -3.60 32.08
N ASP A 450 6.28 -3.25 31.56
CA ASP A 450 6.68 -3.41 30.15
C ASP A 450 5.86 -2.60 29.13
N TRP A 451 5.08 -1.62 29.60
CA TRP A 451 4.47 -0.61 28.73
C TRP A 451 5.36 0.60 28.55
N SER A 452 5.41 1.09 27.32
CA SER A 452 6.04 2.36 26.99
C SER A 452 5.27 3.11 25.91
N PHE A 453 5.60 4.38 25.70
CA PHE A 453 5.18 5.13 24.53
C PHE A 453 6.29 6.08 24.10
N ASN A 454 6.27 6.49 22.82
CA ASN A 454 7.17 7.53 22.33
C ASN A 454 6.41 8.82 22.10
N LEU A 455 7.01 9.94 22.46
CA LEU A 455 6.44 11.27 22.27
C LEU A 455 7.38 12.07 21.38
N ASP A 456 6.93 12.35 20.15
CA ASP A 456 7.66 13.19 19.19
C ASP A 456 7.77 14.63 19.71
N GLU A 457 8.78 15.38 19.24
CA GLU A 457 8.94 16.79 19.61
C GLU A 457 7.69 17.61 19.31
N GLY A 458 7.25 18.42 20.28
CA GLY A 458 6.03 19.22 20.22
C GLY A 458 4.78 18.50 20.71
N ASN A 459 4.74 17.16 20.68
CA ASN A 459 3.56 16.39 21.07
C ASN A 459 3.39 16.32 22.60
N ARG A 460 2.16 16.05 23.00
CA ARG A 460 1.70 15.97 24.40
C ARG A 460 0.78 14.78 24.63
N ILE A 461 0.91 14.18 25.80
CA ILE A 461 -0.03 13.18 26.30
C ILE A 461 -0.33 13.43 27.78
N SER A 462 -1.60 13.33 28.14
CA SER A 462 -2.07 13.35 29.52
C SER A 462 -2.48 11.94 29.93
N PHE A 463 -2.12 11.49 31.13
CA PHE A 463 -2.50 10.17 31.61
C PHE A 463 -2.77 10.13 33.11
N SER A 464 -3.54 9.14 33.53
CA SER A 464 -3.81 8.84 34.93
C SER A 464 -3.84 7.32 35.14
N PHE A 465 -3.54 6.88 36.35
CA PHE A 465 -3.66 5.47 36.75
C PHE A 465 -4.49 5.37 38.02
N ASP A 466 -5.66 4.74 37.91
CA ASP A 466 -6.47 4.40 39.06
C ASP A 466 -5.91 3.12 39.67
N VAL A 467 -5.11 3.28 40.72
CA VAL A 467 -4.48 2.16 41.45
C VAL A 467 -5.52 1.18 42.02
N ASN A 468 -6.69 1.68 42.42
CA ASN A 468 -7.75 0.85 43.00
C ASN A 468 -8.43 -0.03 41.95
N ARG A 469 -8.50 0.44 40.71
CA ARG A 469 -9.12 -0.30 39.59
C ARG A 469 -8.09 -0.99 38.71
N GLY A 470 -6.81 -0.65 38.85
CA GLY A 470 -5.75 -1.06 37.92
C GLY A 470 -6.02 -0.58 36.51
N VAL A 471 -6.57 0.62 36.33
CA VAL A 471 -6.93 1.15 35.01
C VAL A 471 -6.03 2.34 34.69
N PHE A 472 -5.30 2.25 33.59
CA PHE A 472 -4.58 3.36 33.01
C PHE A 472 -5.42 4.01 31.92
N ILE A 473 -5.45 5.33 31.89
CA ILE A 473 -6.10 6.11 30.84
C ILE A 473 -5.08 7.13 30.33
N GLY A 474 -4.83 7.14 29.02
CA GLY A 474 -4.01 8.13 28.34
C GLY A 474 -4.80 8.86 27.26
N THR A 475 -4.57 10.16 27.10
CA THR A 475 -5.24 11.02 26.12
C THR A 475 -4.19 11.83 25.37
N ALA A 476 -4.09 11.62 24.06
CA ALA A 476 -3.22 12.42 23.21
C ALA A 476 -3.85 13.79 22.96
N SER A 477 -3.06 14.87 23.03
CA SER A 477 -3.57 16.21 22.73
C SER A 477 -4.08 16.29 21.29
N ALA A 478 -5.21 16.98 21.07
CA ALA A 478 -5.74 17.24 19.73
C ALA A 478 -4.78 18.06 18.86
N ASP A 479 -3.91 18.85 19.49
CA ASP A 479 -2.88 19.66 18.82
C ASP A 479 -1.61 18.89 18.44
N ASN A 480 -1.56 17.57 18.68
CA ASN A 480 -0.39 16.78 18.30
C ASN A 480 -0.25 16.74 16.77
N SER A 481 0.99 16.87 16.29
CA SER A 481 1.29 16.83 14.86
C SER A 481 1.37 15.41 14.29
N SER A 482 1.50 14.41 15.17
CA SER A 482 1.55 12.99 14.85
C SER A 482 0.87 12.17 15.96
N PRO A 483 0.45 10.93 15.66
CA PRO A 483 -0.05 10.01 16.68
C PRO A 483 1.00 9.68 17.74
N VAL A 484 0.55 9.29 18.94
CA VAL A 484 1.42 8.84 20.04
C VAL A 484 1.49 7.31 20.04
N PRO A 485 2.62 6.70 19.63
CA PRO A 485 2.77 5.25 19.63
C PRO A 485 3.05 4.70 21.03
N PHE A 486 2.21 3.80 21.50
CA PHE A 486 2.38 2.93 22.66
C PHE A 486 2.95 1.58 22.25
N THR A 487 3.78 0.99 23.11
CA THR A 487 4.32 -0.36 23.00
C THR A 487 3.92 -1.15 24.23
N GLY A 488 3.22 -2.26 24.04
CA GLY A 488 2.86 -3.21 25.09
C GLY A 488 3.97 -4.22 25.43
N PRO A 489 3.73 -5.11 26.41
CA PRO A 489 4.73 -6.06 26.96
C PRO A 489 5.25 -7.08 25.95
N ASP A 490 4.43 -7.43 24.97
CA ASP A 490 4.70 -8.35 23.87
C ASP A 490 5.20 -7.59 22.62
N GLY A 491 5.47 -6.30 22.77
CA GLY A 491 5.85 -5.36 21.72
C GLY A 491 4.68 -4.88 20.85
N MET A 492 3.42 -5.26 21.12
CA MET A 492 2.27 -4.74 20.37
C MET A 492 2.28 -3.22 20.34
N LEU A 493 2.09 -2.67 19.15
CA LEU A 493 2.06 -1.23 18.93
C LEU A 493 0.61 -0.77 18.86
N PHE A 494 0.29 0.23 19.67
CA PHE A 494 -0.97 0.96 19.61
C PHE A 494 -0.64 2.39 19.25
N SER A 495 -1.45 3.03 18.41
CA SER A 495 -1.24 4.42 18.06
C SER A 495 -2.44 5.22 18.54
N VAL A 496 -2.18 6.27 19.33
CA VAL A 496 -3.22 7.17 19.78
C VAL A 496 -3.21 8.41 18.90
N GLU A 497 -4.20 8.53 18.02
CA GLU A 497 -4.35 9.69 17.14
C GLU A 497 -4.50 10.98 17.97
N PRO A 498 -4.19 12.16 17.43
CA PRO A 498 -4.47 13.44 18.09
C PRO A 498 -5.93 13.54 18.56
N GLY A 499 -6.14 13.78 19.86
CA GLY A 499 -7.47 13.80 20.50
C GLY A 499 -8.00 12.42 20.92
N GLY A 500 -7.30 11.34 20.57
CA GLY A 500 -7.67 9.97 20.94
C GLY A 500 -7.37 9.61 22.40
N ILE A 501 -8.06 8.58 22.88
CA ILE A 501 -7.93 8.02 24.23
C ILE A 501 -7.53 6.55 24.14
N ILE A 502 -6.57 6.15 24.97
CA ILE A 502 -6.20 4.75 25.22
C ILE A 502 -6.53 4.40 26.67
N THR A 503 -7.23 3.29 26.88
CA THR A 503 -7.46 2.71 28.21
C THR A 503 -6.79 1.36 28.27
N ILE A 504 -5.94 1.14 29.26
CA ILE A 504 -5.20 -0.12 29.47
C ILE A 504 -5.62 -0.68 30.82
N ILE A 505 -6.12 -1.91 30.81
CA ILE A 505 -6.47 -2.69 31.99
C ILE A 505 -5.47 -3.84 32.10
N PRO A 506 -4.34 -3.68 32.82
CA PRO A 506 -3.44 -4.77 33.12
C PRO A 506 -4.12 -5.92 33.89
N PRO A 507 -3.67 -7.17 33.71
CA PRO A 507 -4.18 -8.29 34.47
C PRO A 507 -3.84 -8.12 35.97
N GLN A 508 -4.86 -8.13 36.83
CA GLN A 508 -4.68 -8.08 38.28
C GLN A 508 -4.75 -9.47 38.90
N PRO A 509 -3.88 -9.80 39.89
CA PRO A 509 -3.95 -11.05 40.65
C PRO A 509 -5.37 -11.32 41.18
N GLY A 510 -5.98 -12.43 40.74
CA GLY A 510 -7.32 -12.85 41.18
C GLY A 510 -8.50 -12.25 40.41
N SER A 511 -8.27 -11.41 39.39
CA SER A 511 -9.33 -10.98 38.46
C SER A 511 -9.67 -12.08 37.45
N LEU A 512 -10.86 -12.01 36.81
CA LEU A 512 -11.16 -12.87 35.64
C LEU A 512 -10.12 -12.72 34.53
N LEU A 513 -9.52 -11.52 34.42
CA LEU A 513 -8.45 -11.21 33.49
C LEU A 513 -7.08 -11.75 33.92
N TRP A 514 -6.94 -12.30 35.14
CA TRP A 514 -5.72 -12.98 35.59
C TRP A 514 -5.49 -14.29 34.83
N HIS A 515 -6.58 -14.92 34.37
CA HIS A 515 -6.54 -16.15 33.59
C HIS A 515 -6.53 -15.90 32.07
N THR A 516 -6.88 -14.70 31.63
CA THR A 516 -6.56 -14.26 30.27
C THR A 516 -5.11 -13.82 30.30
N GLU A 517 -4.24 -14.44 29.52
CA GLU A 517 -2.80 -14.26 29.66
C GLU A 517 -2.30 -12.88 29.18
N GLY A 518 -3.02 -11.76 29.37
CA GLY A 518 -2.48 -10.39 29.29
C GLY A 518 -3.52 -9.27 29.35
N GLY A 519 -3.14 -8.04 29.00
CA GLY A 519 -3.93 -6.82 29.25
C GLY A 519 -5.02 -6.58 28.22
N VAL A 520 -6.10 -5.88 28.64
CA VAL A 520 -7.16 -5.41 27.72
C VAL A 520 -6.91 -3.95 27.39
N VAL A 521 -6.88 -3.64 26.09
CA VAL A 521 -6.66 -2.28 25.59
C VAL A 521 -7.92 -1.81 24.88
N PHE A 522 -8.47 -0.67 25.28
CA PHE A 522 -9.53 0.03 24.56
C PHE A 522 -8.98 1.28 23.90
N TYR A 523 -9.36 1.50 22.65
CA TYR A 523 -9.03 2.71 21.90
C TYR A 523 -10.31 3.45 21.49
N GLU A 524 -10.37 4.74 21.80
CA GLU A 524 -11.45 5.64 21.39
C GLU A 524 -10.86 6.82 20.62
N ALA A 525 -11.14 6.92 19.32
CA ALA A 525 -10.78 8.08 18.52
C ALA A 525 -11.88 9.15 18.60
N GLU A 526 -11.62 10.27 19.25
CA GLU A 526 -12.42 11.49 19.07
C GLU A 526 -11.72 12.39 18.05
N GLY A 527 -12.18 12.40 16.79
CA GLY A 527 -11.63 13.37 15.83
C GLY A 527 -11.98 13.20 14.35
N GLY A 528 -12.36 12.02 13.88
CA GLY A 528 -12.58 11.77 12.45
C GLY A 528 -14.05 11.59 12.06
N GLY A 529 -14.88 12.64 12.07
CA GLY A 529 -16.12 12.76 11.27
C GLY A 529 -17.16 11.63 11.19
N GLY A 530 -17.04 10.52 11.93
CA GLY A 530 -17.91 9.36 11.78
C GLY A 530 -17.64 8.29 12.83
N GLY A 531 -18.58 8.15 13.78
CA GLY A 531 -18.75 6.98 14.65
C GLY A 531 -17.66 6.75 15.70
N ARG A 532 -18.03 6.81 16.99
CA ARG A 532 -17.23 6.28 18.09
C ARG A 532 -17.12 4.75 17.95
N ALA A 533 -16.03 4.25 17.39
CA ALA A 533 -15.72 2.83 17.39
C ALA A 533 -14.71 2.55 18.51
N ALA A 534 -15.15 1.89 19.58
CA ALA A 534 -14.26 1.36 20.60
C ALA A 534 -13.72 0.00 20.13
N TYR A 535 -12.40 -0.12 19.97
CA TYR A 535 -11.75 -1.39 19.66
C TYR A 535 -11.08 -1.95 20.91
N GLY A 536 -11.46 -3.18 21.30
CA GLY A 536 -10.86 -3.93 22.39
C GLY A 536 -9.95 -5.03 21.86
N THR A 537 -8.70 -5.10 22.32
CA THR A 537 -7.82 -6.26 22.05
C THR A 537 -7.16 -6.77 23.33
N ALA A 538 -6.98 -8.09 23.42
CA ALA A 538 -6.28 -8.75 24.52
C ALA A 538 -4.83 -9.04 24.10
N THR A 539 -3.86 -8.71 24.95
CA THR A 539 -2.45 -9.01 24.71
C THR A 539 -2.06 -10.35 25.35
N PRO A 540 -1.16 -11.17 24.79
CA PRO A 540 -0.57 -12.33 25.50
C PRO A 540 0.62 -11.92 26.38
N ALA A 541 1.01 -12.78 27.33
CA ALA A 541 2.06 -12.55 28.31
C ALA A 541 3.37 -13.17 27.81
N HIS A 542 4.48 -12.56 28.21
CA HIS A 542 5.81 -13.08 27.93
C HIS A 542 6.03 -14.37 28.74
N ILE A 543 6.04 -15.52 28.08
CA ILE A 543 6.51 -16.77 28.68
C ILE A 543 8.04 -16.70 28.67
N PRO A 544 8.75 -16.63 29.82
CA PRO A 544 10.17 -16.90 29.83
C PRO A 544 10.38 -18.36 29.40
N PRO A 545 11.39 -18.68 28.58
CA PRO A 545 11.65 -20.07 28.21
C PRO A 545 11.80 -20.90 29.50
N PRO A 546 11.27 -22.13 29.54
CA PRO A 546 11.39 -22.97 30.73
C PRO A 546 12.86 -23.04 31.15
N SER A 547 13.12 -22.66 32.39
CA SER A 547 14.44 -22.67 33.02
C SER A 547 15.04 -24.07 32.89
N GLY A 548 15.98 -24.26 31.97
CA GLY A 548 16.58 -25.57 31.72
C GLY A 548 17.45 -25.72 30.48
N GLN A 549 17.70 -24.69 29.65
CA GLN A 549 18.68 -24.81 28.57
C GLN A 549 20.10 -24.48 29.05
N PRO A 550 21.07 -25.40 28.92
CA PRO A 550 22.48 -25.13 29.22
C PRO A 550 23.10 -24.23 28.13
N PRO A 551 24.25 -23.58 28.42
CA PRO A 551 24.85 -22.61 27.52
C PRO A 551 25.43 -23.27 26.27
N LEU A 552 25.19 -22.60 25.14
CA LEU A 552 25.86 -22.66 23.83
C LEU A 552 27.00 -23.68 23.69
N GLY A 553 26.72 -24.76 22.96
CA GLY A 553 27.71 -25.68 22.41
C GLY A 553 27.54 -25.79 20.89
N PHE A 554 28.60 -25.44 20.16
CA PHE A 554 28.76 -25.65 18.72
C PHE A 554 28.51 -27.11 18.31
N TRP A 555 28.00 -27.30 17.08
CA TRP A 555 27.91 -28.51 16.22
C TRP A 555 26.50 -29.04 15.88
N ARG A 556 26.21 -28.97 14.57
CA ARG A 556 25.33 -29.83 13.74
C ARG A 556 23.95 -30.19 14.27
N TRP A 557 22.95 -29.42 13.83
CA TRP A 557 21.60 -29.93 13.55
C TRP A 557 21.14 -29.39 12.19
N GLN A 558 20.93 -30.28 11.22
CA GLN A 558 20.15 -30.01 10.02
C GLN A 558 18.67 -30.07 10.42
N PRO A 559 17.83 -29.06 10.12
CA PRO A 559 16.39 -29.25 10.14
C PRO A 559 16.01 -30.10 8.93
N GLY A 560 15.38 -31.24 9.18
CA GLY A 560 14.74 -32.04 8.14
C GLY A 560 13.66 -31.20 7.44
N PHE A 561 13.78 -31.09 6.13
CA PHE A 561 12.72 -30.63 5.25
C PHE A 561 11.51 -31.54 5.43
N ASP A 562 10.35 -31.00 5.78
CA ASP A 562 9.08 -31.74 5.76
C ASP A 562 8.45 -31.59 4.35
N PRO A 563 8.49 -32.62 3.49
CA PRO A 563 7.89 -32.57 2.16
C PRO A 563 6.35 -32.64 2.18
N ALA A 564 5.70 -32.68 3.35
CA ALA A 564 4.25 -32.85 3.48
C ALA A 564 3.46 -31.54 3.71
N LEU A 565 4.02 -30.36 3.42
CA LEU A 565 3.24 -29.12 3.38
C LEU A 565 2.24 -29.17 2.21
N VAL A 566 1.08 -29.76 2.49
CA VAL A 566 -0.10 -29.74 1.62
C VAL A 566 -0.51 -28.27 1.47
N PRO A 567 -0.55 -27.71 0.25
CA PRO A 567 -1.09 -26.38 0.04
C PRO A 567 -2.54 -26.34 0.56
N PRO A 568 -3.03 -25.21 1.11
CA PRO A 568 -4.41 -25.10 1.56
C PRO A 568 -5.37 -25.51 0.42
N PRO A 569 -6.53 -26.14 0.74
CA PRO A 569 -7.43 -26.68 -0.27
C PRO A 569 -7.84 -25.60 -1.29
N ARG A 570 -7.68 -25.92 -2.58
CA ARG A 570 -7.94 -24.99 -3.70
C ARG A 570 -9.16 -25.45 -4.50
N VAL A 571 -9.96 -24.48 -4.92
CA VAL A 571 -11.07 -24.64 -5.87
C VAL A 571 -10.54 -25.14 -7.22
N PRO A 572 -11.18 -26.14 -7.88
CA PRO A 572 -10.77 -26.60 -9.20
C PRO A 572 -10.90 -25.48 -10.25
N SER A 573 -9.83 -25.20 -10.98
CA SER A 573 -9.83 -24.30 -12.15
C SER A 573 -9.75 -25.13 -13.44
N PRO A 574 -10.27 -24.64 -14.58
CA PRO A 574 -10.20 -25.34 -15.86
C PRO A 574 -8.75 -25.61 -16.31
N PRO A 575 -8.53 -26.64 -17.13
CA PRO A 575 -7.18 -27.05 -17.57
C PRO A 575 -6.44 -25.93 -18.30
N VAL A 576 -5.14 -25.82 -18.05
CA VAL A 576 -4.26 -24.79 -18.61
C VAL A 576 -3.32 -25.39 -19.65
N THR A 577 -3.09 -24.67 -20.75
CA THR A 577 -2.16 -25.06 -21.81
C THR A 577 -0.73 -24.67 -21.43
N VAL A 578 0.14 -25.65 -21.26
CA VAL A 578 1.58 -25.42 -21.14
C VAL A 578 2.20 -25.62 -22.52
N LYS A 579 2.62 -24.55 -23.20
CA LYS A 579 3.40 -24.67 -24.43
C LYS A 579 4.87 -24.92 -24.07
N GLY A 580 5.42 -26.04 -24.55
CA GLY A 580 6.87 -26.22 -24.65
C GLY A 580 7.43 -25.41 -25.83
N PRO A 581 8.76 -25.23 -25.92
CA PRO A 581 9.39 -24.74 -27.14
C PRO A 581 9.05 -25.60 -28.36
#